data_AF-T1CAG3-F1
#
_entry.id   AF-T1CAG3-F1
#
_cell.length_a   1.000
_cell.length_b   1.000
_cell.length_c   1.000
_cell.angle_alpha   90.00
_cell.angle_beta   90.00
_cell.angle_gamma   90.00
#
_symmetry.space_group_name_H-M   'P 1'
#
loop_
_entity.id
_entity.type
_entity.pdbx_description
1 polymer ?
#
loop_
_entity_poly.entity_id
_entity_poly.type
_entity_poly.pdbx_seq_one_letter_code
_entity_poly.pdbx_strand_id
1 'polypeptide(L)'
;MHFDGSTWRLVPSPDSGGAPAAGLLTGVACASATRCFAVGDERTSPTSIGAHAVVLGWAGAAWQVLALPPLGVTNGYSHFGRVACFSSSDCWAVGTYVVPSGADRALALHFDGHGWRLVATPDPGARCPKQASPPGVDRDGTIERAQRHLLPGTGRL
;
A
#
# COMPACT_ATOMS: atom_id res chain seq x y z
N MET A 1 -12.65 9.11 18.89
CA MET A 1 -12.59 10.36 19.67
C MET A 1 -11.94 11.45 18.81
N HIS A 2 -12.25 12.72 19.04
CA HIS A 2 -11.66 13.87 18.34
C HIS A 2 -11.36 15.00 19.33
N PHE A 3 -10.28 15.75 19.11
CA PHE A 3 -9.90 16.90 19.95
C PHE A 3 -10.05 18.20 19.15
N ASP A 4 -10.78 19.18 19.69
CA ASP A 4 -11.05 20.46 19.03
C ASP A 4 -10.04 21.58 19.37
N GLY A 5 -8.95 21.24 20.06
CA GLY A 5 -8.00 22.22 20.60
C GLY A 5 -8.26 22.55 22.08
N SER A 6 -9.41 22.16 22.62
CA SER A 6 -9.78 22.43 24.02
C SER A 6 -10.44 21.23 24.72
N THR A 7 -11.20 20.41 24.01
CA THR A 7 -11.97 19.29 24.57
C THR A 7 -11.90 18.04 23.71
N TRP A 8 -11.90 16.89 24.38
CA TRP A 8 -12.07 15.59 23.72
C TRP A 8 -13.56 15.28 23.59
N ARG A 9 -13.98 14.87 22.38
CA ARG A 9 -15.34 14.39 22.12
C ARG A 9 -15.31 12.96 21.63
N LEU A 10 -16.21 12.14 22.16
CA LEU A 10 -16.45 10.82 21.61
C LEU A 10 -17.13 11.01 20.24
N VAL A 11 -16.55 10.41 19.20
CA VAL A 11 -17.14 10.35 17.87
C VAL A 11 -17.30 8.86 17.57
N PRO A 12 -18.53 8.41 17.25
CA PRO A 12 -18.76 7.04 16.81
C PRO A 12 -17.87 6.70 15.61
N SER A 13 -17.33 5.48 15.60
CA SER A 13 -16.86 4.89 14.35
C SER A 13 -18.09 4.53 13.52
N PRO A 14 -18.08 4.70 12.19
CA PRO A 14 -19.04 4.00 11.35
C PRO A 14 -18.85 2.51 11.58
N ASP A 15 -19.89 1.83 12.03
CA ASP A 15 -19.97 0.38 11.91
C ASP A 15 -20.24 0.08 10.43
N SER A 16 -19.55 -0.89 9.84
CA SER A 16 -19.68 -1.26 8.42
C SER A 16 -20.99 -2.00 8.08
N GLY A 17 -22.12 -1.56 8.65
CA GLY A 17 -23.46 -1.97 8.23
C GLY A 17 -23.85 -3.42 8.53
N GLY A 18 -23.15 -4.11 9.44
CA GLY A 18 -23.44 -5.48 9.85
C GLY A 18 -23.22 -5.71 11.35
N ALA A 19 -23.63 -6.88 11.86
CA ALA A 19 -23.43 -7.32 13.25
C ALA A 19 -22.01 -6.97 13.76
N PRO A 20 -21.80 -6.67 15.07
CA PRO A 20 -20.56 -6.11 15.60
C PRO A 20 -19.39 -7.05 15.29
N ALA A 21 -18.78 -6.85 14.14
CA ALA A 21 -17.64 -7.60 13.71
C ALA A 21 -16.45 -6.83 14.28
N ALA A 22 -15.73 -7.48 15.19
CA ALA A 22 -14.62 -6.81 15.87
C ALA A 22 -13.58 -6.41 14.82
N GLY A 23 -13.47 -5.10 14.58
CA GLY A 23 -12.36 -4.48 13.88
C GLY A 23 -11.48 -3.74 14.87
N LEU A 24 -10.21 -3.60 14.55
CA LEU A 24 -9.25 -2.86 15.37
C LEU A 24 -8.70 -1.68 14.58
N LEU A 25 -8.87 -0.46 15.10
CA LEU A 25 -8.11 0.70 14.63
C LEU A 25 -6.78 0.73 15.37
N THR A 26 -5.68 0.71 14.60
CA THR A 26 -4.31 0.61 15.12
C THR A 26 -3.51 1.89 14.99
N GLY A 27 -3.94 2.81 14.12
CA GLY A 27 -3.26 4.07 13.91
C GLY A 27 -4.21 5.19 13.53
N VAL A 28 -3.82 6.42 13.90
CA VAL A 28 -4.48 7.66 13.47
C VAL A 28 -3.43 8.73 13.21
N ALA A 29 -3.60 9.50 12.15
CA ALA A 29 -2.76 10.65 11.82
C ALA A 29 -3.62 11.79 11.29
N CYS A 30 -3.29 13.02 11.68
CA CYS A 30 -3.96 14.23 11.24
C CYS A 30 -2.96 15.15 10.54
N ALA A 31 -3.26 15.53 9.29
CA ALA A 31 -2.57 16.64 8.62
C ALA A 31 -3.16 18.00 9.03
N SER A 32 -4.44 18.02 9.44
CA SER A 32 -5.14 19.21 9.95
C SER A 32 -6.37 18.79 10.77
N ALA A 33 -7.06 19.74 11.41
CA ALA A 33 -8.31 19.49 12.14
C ALA A 33 -9.44 18.90 11.27
N THR A 34 -9.37 19.05 9.95
CA THR A 34 -10.36 18.56 8.98
C THR A 34 -9.78 17.54 8.02
N ARG A 35 -8.58 17.03 8.31
CA ARG A 35 -7.91 16.00 7.51
C ARG A 35 -7.15 15.05 8.41
N CYS A 36 -7.87 14.05 8.87
CA CYS A 36 -7.27 12.91 9.55
C CYS A 36 -7.63 11.61 8.87
N PHE A 37 -6.75 10.63 9.03
CA PHE A 37 -7.00 9.26 8.63
C PHE A 37 -6.76 8.34 9.82
N ALA A 38 -7.63 7.35 9.98
CA ALA A 38 -7.42 6.23 10.89
C ALA A 38 -7.33 4.95 10.07
N VAL A 39 -6.54 4.00 10.52
CA VAL A 39 -6.29 2.75 9.80
C VAL A 39 -6.37 1.56 10.72
N GLY A 40 -6.60 0.39 10.13
CA GLY A 40 -6.72 -0.85 10.88
C GLY A 40 -7.22 -1.99 10.02
N ASP A 41 -7.99 -2.88 10.64
CA ASP A 41 -8.74 -3.92 9.96
C ASP A 41 -10.19 -4.00 10.45
N GLU A 42 -11.06 -4.49 9.58
CA GLU A 42 -12.43 -4.86 9.91
C GLU A 42 -12.66 -6.34 9.60
N ARG A 43 -13.52 -6.98 10.39
CA ARG A 43 -14.08 -8.29 10.04
C ARG A 43 -15.46 -8.05 9.47
N THR A 44 -15.89 -8.89 8.54
CA THR A 44 -17.25 -8.83 7.98
C THR A 44 -18.22 -9.73 8.74
N SER A 45 -17.71 -10.66 9.55
CA SER A 45 -18.49 -11.52 10.44
C SER A 45 -17.66 -11.97 11.64
N PRO A 46 -18.27 -12.23 12.81
CA PRO A 46 -17.60 -12.92 13.92
C PRO A 46 -16.95 -14.25 13.51
N THR A 47 -17.49 -14.90 12.47
CA THR A 47 -17.06 -16.19 11.93
C THR A 47 -16.22 -16.06 10.65
N SER A 48 -15.96 -14.85 10.13
CA SER A 48 -15.09 -14.71 8.96
C SER A 48 -13.64 -15.03 9.36
N ILE A 49 -12.97 -15.79 8.51
CA ILE A 49 -11.55 -16.15 8.68
C ILE A 49 -10.63 -15.00 8.20
N GLY A 50 -11.19 -14.01 7.50
CA GLY A 50 -10.47 -12.84 6.98
C GLY A 50 -10.88 -11.55 7.68
N ALA A 51 -9.87 -10.75 8.04
CA ALA A 51 -10.02 -9.32 8.30
C ALA A 51 -9.48 -8.54 7.10
N HIS A 52 -10.11 -7.41 6.80
CA HIS A 52 -9.80 -6.57 5.65
C HIS A 52 -9.25 -5.23 6.11
N ALA A 53 -8.18 -4.79 5.47
CA ALA A 53 -7.56 -3.51 5.79
C ALA A 53 -8.55 -2.37 5.50
N VAL A 54 -8.69 -1.45 6.44
CA VAL A 54 -9.59 -0.30 6.32
C VAL A 54 -8.85 1.01 6.52
N VAL A 55 -9.35 2.06 5.87
CA VAL A 55 -8.97 3.44 6.14
C VAL A 55 -10.25 4.24 6.39
N LEU A 56 -10.30 4.92 7.53
CA LEU A 56 -11.33 5.90 7.84
C LEU A 56 -10.80 7.31 7.58
N GLY A 57 -11.61 8.15 6.94
CA GLY A 57 -11.33 9.57 6.74
C GLY A 57 -12.14 10.45 7.69
N TRP A 58 -11.51 11.52 8.19
CA TRP A 58 -12.15 12.57 8.97
C TRP A 58 -12.15 13.88 8.17
N ALA A 59 -13.33 14.46 8.02
CA ALA A 59 -13.54 15.74 7.34
C ALA A 59 -14.01 16.86 8.28
N GLY A 60 -13.81 16.73 9.60
CA GLY A 60 -14.19 17.75 10.59
C GLY A 60 -15.48 17.48 11.38
N ALA A 61 -16.26 16.46 11.01
CA ALA A 61 -17.55 16.17 11.66
C ALA A 61 -17.75 14.70 12.03
N ALA A 62 -17.47 13.79 11.09
CA ALA A 62 -17.61 12.35 11.28
C ALA A 62 -16.46 11.60 10.62
N TRP A 63 -16.13 10.44 11.17
CA TRP A 63 -15.31 9.45 10.49
C TRP A 63 -16.14 8.76 9.42
N GLN A 64 -15.54 8.41 8.29
CA GLN A 64 -16.19 7.69 7.20
C GLN A 64 -15.24 6.63 6.65
N VAL A 65 -15.73 5.44 6.39
CA VAL A 65 -14.95 4.39 5.69
C VAL A 65 -14.68 4.88 4.27
N LEU A 66 -13.41 4.91 3.88
CA LEU A 66 -13.00 5.29 2.53
C LEU A 66 -12.89 4.04 1.65
N ALA A 67 -13.37 4.15 0.42
CA ALA A 67 -13.12 3.13 -0.59
C ALA A 67 -11.62 3.05 -0.89
N LEU A 68 -11.09 1.83 -0.86
CA LEU A 68 -9.69 1.55 -1.20
C LEU A 68 -9.58 1.02 -2.62
N PRO A 69 -8.45 1.28 -3.31
CA PRO A 69 -8.16 0.60 -4.57
C PRO A 69 -8.06 -0.92 -4.33
N PRO A 70 -8.20 -1.75 -5.38
CA PRO A 70 -7.96 -3.18 -5.27
C PRO A 70 -6.56 -3.46 -4.69
N LEU A 71 -6.51 -4.09 -3.51
CA LEU A 71 -5.26 -4.34 -2.79
C LEU A 71 -4.54 -5.61 -3.28
N GLY A 72 -5.11 -6.35 -4.22
CA GLY A 72 -4.57 -7.62 -4.71
C GLY A 72 -4.65 -8.77 -3.68
N VAL A 73 -5.47 -8.62 -2.64
CA VAL A 73 -5.67 -9.63 -1.59
C VAL A 73 -6.86 -10.51 -1.96
N THR A 74 -6.59 -11.78 -2.26
CA THR A 74 -7.64 -12.76 -2.60
C THR A 74 -7.74 -13.78 -1.47
N ASN A 75 -8.89 -13.80 -0.76
CA ASN A 75 -9.18 -14.75 0.32
C ASN A 75 -8.12 -14.82 1.43
N GLY A 76 -7.79 -13.68 2.03
CA GLY A 76 -6.75 -13.60 3.06
C GLY A 76 -6.97 -12.48 4.07
N TYR A 77 -6.08 -12.42 5.05
CA TYR A 77 -6.00 -11.35 6.04
C TYR A 77 -5.22 -10.17 5.46
N SER A 78 -5.70 -8.96 5.68
CA SER A 78 -4.98 -7.72 5.38
C SER A 78 -5.20 -6.71 6.50
N HIS A 79 -4.17 -5.93 6.78
CA HIS A 79 -4.15 -5.03 7.91
C HIS A 79 -3.25 -3.83 7.66
N PHE A 80 -3.70 -2.63 8.02
CA PHE A 80 -2.83 -1.47 8.15
C PHE A 80 -2.47 -1.26 9.62
N GLY A 81 -1.17 -1.26 9.93
CA GLY A 81 -0.67 -1.07 11.29
C GLY A 81 -0.32 0.37 11.62
N ARG A 82 -0.13 1.22 10.60
CA ARG A 82 0.28 2.62 10.80
C ARG A 82 -0.17 3.52 9.66
N VAL A 83 -0.45 4.76 10.02
CA VAL A 83 -0.68 5.86 9.08
C VAL A 83 0.14 7.08 9.51
N ALA A 84 0.67 7.80 8.54
CA ALA A 84 1.38 9.07 8.74
C ALA A 84 0.94 10.07 7.68
N CYS A 85 0.82 11.34 8.05
CA CYS A 85 0.52 12.43 7.13
C CYS A 85 1.59 13.51 7.23
N PHE A 86 2.21 13.84 6.11
CA PHE A 86 3.17 14.93 6.00
C PHE A 86 2.50 16.23 5.51
N SER A 87 1.40 16.09 4.77
CA SER A 87 0.51 17.19 4.38
C SER A 87 -0.91 16.69 4.15
N SER A 88 -1.86 17.59 3.85
CA SER A 88 -3.24 17.21 3.52
C SER A 88 -3.36 16.37 2.24
N SER A 89 -2.32 16.34 1.42
CA SER A 89 -2.24 15.60 0.15
C SER A 89 -1.04 14.65 0.07
N ASP A 90 -0.42 14.35 1.21
CA ASP A 90 0.69 13.39 1.30
C ASP A 90 0.56 12.63 2.60
N CYS A 91 -0.15 11.50 2.53
CA CYS A 91 -0.28 10.56 3.64
C CYS A 91 0.04 9.15 3.18
N TRP A 92 0.57 8.34 4.10
CA TRP A 92 1.00 6.97 3.87
C TRP A 92 0.35 6.06 4.89
N ALA A 93 -0.27 4.99 4.42
CA ALA A 93 -0.75 3.89 5.24
C ALA A 93 0.07 2.64 4.90
N VAL A 94 0.60 1.97 5.93
CA VAL A 94 1.46 0.80 5.74
C VAL A 94 1.02 -0.35 6.64
N GLY A 95 1.25 -1.56 6.15
CA GLY A 95 0.80 -2.76 6.83
C GLY A 95 1.20 -4.02 6.09
N THR A 96 0.40 -5.07 6.25
CA THR A 96 0.68 -6.38 5.68
C THR A 96 -0.57 -7.05 5.14
N TYR A 97 -0.36 -8.05 4.28
CA TYR A 97 -1.38 -8.99 3.88
C TYR A 97 -0.78 -10.39 3.74
N VAL A 98 -1.62 -11.40 3.91
CA VAL A 98 -1.24 -12.82 3.79
C VAL A 98 -1.56 -13.31 2.38
N VAL A 99 -0.57 -13.85 1.68
CA VAL A 99 -0.78 -14.52 0.38
C VAL A 99 -1.22 -15.98 0.58
N PRO A 100 -1.79 -16.66 -0.44
CA PRO A 100 -2.26 -18.05 -0.30
C PRO A 100 -1.22 -19.06 0.20
N SER A 101 0.09 -18.79 0.04
CA SER A 101 1.15 -19.63 0.60
C SER A 101 1.32 -19.47 2.13
N GLY A 102 0.53 -18.62 2.79
CA GLY A 102 0.64 -18.28 4.20
C GLY A 102 1.75 -17.28 4.54
N ALA A 103 2.44 -16.72 3.53
CA ALA A 103 3.50 -15.75 3.77
C ALA A 103 2.93 -14.32 3.91
N ASP A 104 3.50 -13.55 4.83
CA ASP A 104 3.22 -12.12 4.94
C ASP A 104 3.91 -11.34 3.81
N ARG A 105 3.21 -10.31 3.33
CA ARG A 105 3.70 -9.35 2.34
C ARG A 105 3.41 -7.94 2.79
N ALA A 106 4.31 -7.02 2.46
CA ALA A 106 4.16 -5.61 2.79
C ALA A 106 3.07 -4.96 1.93
N LEU A 107 2.21 -4.17 2.56
CA LEU A 107 1.18 -3.36 1.93
C LEU A 107 1.48 -1.89 2.17
N ALA A 108 1.40 -1.07 1.12
CA ALA A 108 1.57 0.38 1.25
C ALA A 108 0.54 1.11 0.37
N LEU A 109 -0.14 2.09 0.95
CA LEU A 109 -0.97 3.04 0.24
C LEU A 109 -0.43 4.46 0.39
N HIS A 110 -0.54 5.22 -0.69
CA HIS A 110 -0.26 6.65 -0.71
C HIS A 110 -1.53 7.43 -1.02
N PHE A 111 -1.79 8.48 -0.24
CA PHE A 111 -2.85 9.44 -0.48
C PHE A 111 -2.27 10.69 -1.12
N ASP A 112 -2.77 11.03 -2.31
CA ASP A 112 -2.25 12.11 -3.16
C ASP A 112 -3.12 13.39 -3.13
N GLY A 113 -4.00 13.50 -2.13
CA GLY A 113 -5.00 14.58 -2.04
C GLY A 113 -6.35 14.24 -2.68
N HIS A 114 -6.40 13.26 -3.57
CA HIS A 114 -7.63 12.88 -4.29
C HIS A 114 -8.12 11.49 -3.89
N GLY A 115 -7.21 10.57 -3.64
CA GLY A 115 -7.56 9.21 -3.24
C GLY A 115 -6.34 8.40 -2.81
N TRP A 116 -6.62 7.23 -2.24
CA TRP A 116 -5.59 6.26 -1.89
C TRP A 116 -5.20 5.45 -3.12
N ARG A 117 -3.89 5.22 -3.31
CA ARG A 117 -3.31 4.41 -4.37
C ARG A 117 -2.38 3.36 -3.80
N LEU A 118 -2.47 2.15 -4.35
CA LEU A 118 -1.55 1.07 -4.01
C LEU A 118 -0.16 1.38 -4.53
N VAL A 119 0.83 1.31 -3.63
CA VAL A 119 2.24 1.49 -3.97
C VAL A 119 2.94 0.14 -3.91
N ALA A 120 3.73 -0.15 -4.95
CA ALA A 120 4.53 -1.35 -5.00
C ALA A 120 5.56 -1.36 -3.86
N THR A 121 5.58 -2.44 -3.10
CA THR A 121 6.55 -2.67 -2.04
C THR A 121 7.60 -3.67 -2.54
N PRO A 122 8.87 -3.55 -2.12
CA PRO A 122 9.85 -4.61 -2.33
C PRO A 122 9.36 -5.91 -1.68
N ASP A 123 9.33 -7.00 -2.45
CA ASP A 123 8.99 -8.33 -1.93
C ASP A 123 10.28 -9.11 -1.65
N PRO A 124 10.65 -9.35 -0.37
CA PRO A 124 11.83 -10.16 -0.04
C PRO A 124 11.69 -11.63 -0.47
N GLY A 125 10.48 -12.12 -0.77
CA GLY A 125 10.22 -13.43 -1.35
C GLY A 125 10.16 -13.44 -2.88
N ALA A 126 10.13 -12.27 -3.54
CA ALA A 126 10.39 -12.21 -4.96
C ALA A 126 11.87 -12.50 -5.14
N ARG A 127 12.16 -13.69 -5.69
CA ARG A 127 13.52 -14.02 -6.13
C ARG A 127 14.02 -12.81 -6.90
N CYS A 128 15.15 -12.24 -6.48
CA CYS A 128 15.86 -11.26 -7.29
C CYS A 128 15.87 -11.87 -8.70
N PRO A 129 15.26 -11.23 -9.72
CA PRO A 129 15.32 -11.77 -11.07
C PRO A 129 16.80 -12.01 -11.28
N LYS A 130 17.21 -13.27 -11.51
CA LYS A 130 18.62 -13.64 -11.62
C LYS A 130 19.25 -12.52 -12.38
N GLN A 131 20.08 -11.71 -11.72
CA GLN A 131 20.67 -10.54 -12.36
C GLN A 131 21.20 -11.12 -13.66
N ALA A 132 20.67 -10.67 -14.80
CA ALA A 132 21.34 -10.97 -16.05
C ALA A 132 22.75 -10.46 -15.77
N SER A 133 23.70 -11.39 -15.65
CA SER A 133 25.06 -11.01 -15.35
C SER A 133 25.38 -9.90 -16.33
N PRO A 134 25.85 -8.72 -15.87
CA PRO A 134 26.33 -7.73 -16.81
C PRO A 134 27.28 -8.47 -17.77
N PRO A 135 27.23 -8.20 -19.10
CA PRO A 135 28.08 -8.89 -20.06
C PRO A 135 29.50 -8.90 -19.48
N GLY A 136 30.07 -10.10 -19.38
CA GLY A 136 31.20 -10.42 -18.52
C GLY A 136 32.26 -9.33 -18.57
N VAL A 137 32.54 -8.71 -17.43
CA VAL A 137 33.82 -8.04 -17.27
C VAL A 137 34.83 -9.17 -17.12
N ASP A 138 35.48 -9.50 -18.22
CA ASP A 138 36.66 -10.37 -18.18
C ASP A 138 37.68 -9.77 -17.22
N ARG A 139 38.50 -10.64 -16.61
CA ARG A 139 39.48 -10.28 -15.56
C ARG A 139 40.50 -9.19 -15.96
N ASP A 140 40.50 -8.76 -17.22
CA ASP A 140 41.40 -7.75 -17.78
C ASP A 140 40.73 -6.39 -18.08
N GLY A 141 39.48 -6.16 -17.65
CA GLY A 141 38.90 -4.80 -17.58
C GLY A 141 38.69 -4.07 -18.91
N THR A 142 38.60 -4.78 -20.04
CA THR A 142 38.40 -4.15 -21.36
C THR A 142 36.94 -4.26 -21.79
N ILE A 143 36.28 -3.13 -22.04
CA ILE A 143 34.92 -3.08 -22.61
C ILE A 143 35.04 -3.32 -24.12
N GLU A 144 34.52 -4.44 -24.64
CA GLU A 144 34.36 -4.61 -26.09
C GLU A 144 33.36 -3.59 -26.62
N ARG A 145 33.84 -2.69 -27.50
CA ARG A 145 32.96 -1.83 -28.29
C ARG A 145 32.16 -2.69 -29.26
N ALA A 146 30.83 -2.55 -29.21
CA ALA A 146 29.92 -3.12 -30.19
C ALA A 146 30.41 -2.83 -31.63
N GLN A 147 30.76 -3.89 -32.36
CA GLN A 147 31.07 -3.78 -33.77
C GLN A 147 29.79 -3.42 -34.52
N ARG A 148 29.75 -2.18 -35.04
CA ARG A 148 28.78 -1.75 -36.04
C ARG A 148 28.93 -2.67 -37.26
N HIS A 149 27.91 -3.46 -37.54
CA HIS A 149 27.85 -4.27 -38.75
C HIS A 149 27.63 -3.34 -39.95
N LEU A 150 28.67 -3.14 -40.75
CA LEU A 150 28.63 -2.41 -42.01
C LEU A 150 29.00 -3.37 -43.16
N LEU A 151 28.01 -3.57 -44.06
CA LEU A 151 28.11 -3.80 -45.52
C LEU A 151 28.55 -5.22 -45.99
N PRO A 152 28.28 -5.66 -47.26
CA PRO A 152 28.01 -4.86 -48.47
C PRO A 152 26.90 -5.35 -49.42
N GLY A 153 26.55 -4.49 -50.39
CA GLY A 153 25.72 -4.83 -51.54
C GLY A 153 26.54 -5.38 -52.72
N THR A 154 25.89 -6.25 -53.50
CA THR A 154 26.20 -6.75 -54.86
C THR A 154 24.90 -7.38 -55.36
N GLY A 155 24.36 -7.26 -56.58
CA GLY A 155 24.70 -6.66 -57.86
C GLY A 155 23.60 -7.10 -58.85
N ARG A 156 23.24 -6.25 -59.82
CA ARG A 156 22.22 -6.45 -60.88
C ARG A 156 22.49 -7.67 -61.78
N LEU A 157 21.42 -8.31 -62.27
CA LEU A 157 20.88 -8.19 -63.64
C LEU A 157 19.40 -8.62 -63.64
#